data_AF-A0A7Z9JDB3-F1
#
_entry.id   AF-A0A7Z9JDB3-F1
#
_cell.length_a   1.000
_cell.length_b   1.000
_cell.length_c   1.000
_cell.angle_alpha   90.00
_cell.angle_beta   90.00
_cell.angle_gamma   90.00
#
_symmetry.space_group_name_H-M   'P 1'
#
loop_
_entity.id
_entity.type
_entity.pdbx_description
1 polymer ?
#
loop_
_entity_poly.entity_id
_entity_poly.type
_entity_poly.pdbx_seq_one_letter_code
_entity_poly.pdbx_strand_id
1 'polypeptide(L)'
;MTSVEGGLITTDDDMLAKQCRSRRNHGLVNDPMLSSGELHKVRTDERMTTMGHGYRLSEVHAAVGTIQMKRLQEILKRRDTVARWYTQRLGGIADIMCPTIETGVEMSWDGFVVRLSDRYTRDDRDEIIRGLHRHEIGAADYFQSIPSLPLFSTYSSDENECPVANSISQRTIALPFYTSMTKREIDIVSQTLELMLTRGTFSEG
;
A
#
# COMPACT_ATOMS: atom_id res chain seq x y z
N MET A 1 -6.56 -1.03 6.86
CA MET A 1 -7.93 -1.59 6.81
C MET A 1 -7.90 -2.77 5.86
N THR A 2 -8.61 -3.86 6.14
CA THR A 2 -8.60 -5.03 5.25
C THR A 2 -9.98 -5.69 5.25
N SER A 3 -10.33 -6.34 4.14
CA SER A 3 -11.43 -7.29 4.05
C SER A 3 -10.92 -8.73 3.92
N VAL A 4 -9.64 -8.98 4.24
CA VAL A 4 -8.78 -10.08 3.72
C VAL A 4 -8.29 -9.73 2.30
N GLU A 5 -9.15 -9.88 1.31
CA GLU A 5 -8.99 -9.31 -0.03
C GLU A 5 -10.26 -8.54 -0.43
N GLY A 6 -10.13 -7.54 -1.29
CA GLY A 6 -11.27 -6.77 -1.79
C GLY A 6 -10.94 -5.33 -2.17
N GLY A 7 -11.95 -4.65 -2.70
CA GLY A 7 -11.87 -3.24 -3.09
C GLY A 7 -13.26 -2.60 -3.18
N LEU A 8 -13.28 -1.28 -3.21
CA LEU A 8 -14.50 -0.49 -3.34
C LEU A 8 -14.31 0.54 -4.44
N ILE A 9 -15.37 0.77 -5.22
CA ILE A 9 -15.48 1.91 -6.13
C ILE A 9 -16.52 2.84 -5.53
N THR A 10 -16.15 4.10 -5.33
CA THR A 10 -17.04 5.19 -4.92
C THR A 10 -17.15 6.19 -6.05
N THR A 11 -18.35 6.69 -6.30
CA THR A 11 -18.60 7.72 -7.32
C THR A 11 -19.91 8.43 -6.99
N ASP A 12 -19.98 9.71 -7.34
CA ASP A 12 -21.20 10.52 -7.25
C ASP A 12 -22.05 10.43 -8.54
N ASP A 13 -21.60 9.67 -9.55
CA ASP A 13 -22.32 9.43 -10.79
C ASP A 13 -23.15 8.13 -10.71
N ASP A 14 -24.47 8.29 -10.64
CA ASP A 14 -25.43 7.18 -10.57
C ASP A 14 -25.36 6.23 -11.77
N MET A 15 -25.08 6.77 -12.96
CA MET A 15 -24.94 5.97 -14.18
C MET A 15 -23.68 5.12 -14.10
N LEU A 16 -22.56 5.69 -13.69
CA LEU A 16 -21.32 4.95 -13.46
C LEU A 16 -21.51 3.88 -12.37
N ALA A 17 -22.17 4.23 -11.27
CA ALA A 17 -22.47 3.28 -10.19
C ALA A 17 -23.33 2.10 -10.68
N LYS A 18 -24.34 2.35 -11.53
CA LYS A 18 -25.17 1.30 -12.16
C LYS A 18 -24.32 0.41 -13.07
N GLN A 19 -23.42 0.99 -13.87
CA GLN A 19 -22.52 0.24 -14.73
C GLN A 19 -21.55 -0.63 -13.92
N CYS A 20 -20.91 -0.09 -12.87
CA CYS A 20 -20.04 -0.86 -11.98
C CYS A 20 -20.78 -2.03 -11.32
N ARG A 21 -22.03 -1.80 -10.84
CA ARG A 21 -22.86 -2.85 -10.24
C ARG A 21 -23.17 -3.98 -11.21
N SER A 22 -23.49 -3.65 -12.46
CA SER A 22 -23.74 -4.64 -13.53
C SER A 22 -22.46 -5.40 -13.88
N ARG A 23 -21.38 -4.67 -14.20
CA ARG A 23 -20.11 -5.26 -14.65
C ARG A 23 -19.46 -6.14 -13.60
N ARG A 24 -19.58 -5.86 -12.30
CA ARG A 24 -19.01 -6.75 -11.25
C ARG A 24 -19.73 -8.09 -11.14
N ASN A 25 -20.94 -8.19 -11.70
CA ASN A 25 -21.80 -9.36 -11.64
C ASN A 25 -22.12 -9.87 -13.06
N HIS A 26 -21.07 -10.16 -13.84
CA HIS A 26 -21.16 -10.71 -15.19
C HIS A 26 -21.95 -9.86 -16.20
N GLY A 27 -22.19 -8.57 -15.92
CA GLY A 27 -22.95 -7.69 -16.80
C GLY A 27 -24.47 -7.86 -16.68
N LEU A 28 -24.93 -8.52 -15.61
CA LEU A 28 -26.34 -8.68 -15.30
C LEU A 28 -26.99 -7.35 -14.92
N VAL A 29 -28.14 -7.05 -15.54
CA VAL A 29 -28.97 -5.92 -15.12
C VAL A 29 -29.48 -6.18 -13.70
N ASN A 30 -28.97 -5.38 -12.76
CA ASN A 30 -29.54 -5.22 -11.43
C ASN A 30 -30.59 -4.11 -11.52
N ASP A 31 -31.83 -4.47 -11.81
CA ASP A 31 -32.96 -3.57 -11.62
C ASP A 31 -33.44 -3.72 -10.16
N PRO A 32 -33.26 -2.69 -9.31
CA PRO A 32 -33.71 -2.74 -7.91
C PRO A 32 -35.24 -2.83 -7.78
N MET A 33 -36.01 -2.62 -8.85
CA MET A 33 -37.47 -2.79 -8.87
C MET A 33 -37.89 -4.24 -9.09
N LEU A 34 -37.01 -5.12 -9.56
CA LEU A 34 -37.34 -6.53 -9.79
C LEU A 34 -37.20 -7.31 -8.47
N SER A 35 -38.26 -7.99 -8.06
CA SER A 35 -38.23 -8.87 -6.89
C SER A 35 -37.33 -10.09 -7.14
N SER A 36 -36.80 -10.72 -6.08
CA SER A 36 -36.01 -11.96 -6.20
C SER A 36 -36.75 -13.06 -6.98
N GLY A 37 -38.09 -13.08 -6.93
CA GLY A 37 -38.93 -14.00 -7.69
C GLY A 37 -39.03 -13.69 -9.18
N GLU A 38 -38.91 -12.42 -9.58
CA GLU A 38 -38.85 -12.01 -11.00
C GLU A 38 -37.45 -12.24 -11.59
N LEU A 39 -36.39 -12.04 -10.80
CA LEU A 39 -35.02 -12.38 -11.19
C LEU A 39 -34.82 -13.86 -11.55
N HIS A 40 -35.61 -14.76 -10.93
CA HIS A 40 -35.56 -16.21 -11.19
C HIS A 40 -36.44 -16.66 -12.38
N LYS A 41 -37.33 -15.79 -12.88
CA LYS A 41 -38.25 -16.10 -14.00
C LYS A 41 -37.69 -15.70 -15.36
N VAL A 42 -36.69 -14.82 -15.40
CA VAL A 42 -36.06 -14.33 -16.62
C VAL A 42 -34.80 -15.15 -16.87
N ARG A 43 -34.65 -15.69 -18.08
CA ARG A 43 -33.47 -16.50 -18.43
C ARG A 43 -32.19 -15.63 -18.35
N THR A 44 -31.06 -16.25 -18.00
CA THR A 44 -29.78 -15.55 -17.77
C THR A 44 -29.28 -14.80 -19.01
N ASP A 45 -29.59 -15.28 -20.22
CA ASP A 45 -29.25 -14.66 -21.51
C ASP A 45 -29.97 -13.32 -21.73
N GLU A 46 -31.23 -13.21 -21.33
CA GLU A 46 -32.03 -11.97 -21.49
C GLU A 46 -31.60 -10.83 -20.55
N ARG A 47 -30.78 -11.12 -19.53
CA ARG A 47 -30.35 -10.15 -18.50
C ARG A 47 -28.93 -9.63 -18.68
N MET A 48 -28.16 -10.23 -19.59
CA MET A 48 -26.77 -9.86 -19.83
C MET A 48 -26.68 -8.86 -20.98
N THR A 49 -26.75 -7.57 -20.66
CA THR A 49 -26.78 -6.49 -21.66
C THR A 49 -25.39 -5.92 -21.96
N THR A 50 -24.37 -6.29 -21.18
CA THR A 50 -22.99 -5.81 -21.32
C THR A 50 -22.01 -6.90 -20.91
N MET A 51 -20.76 -6.80 -21.34
CA MET A 51 -19.68 -7.65 -20.83
C MET A 51 -19.36 -7.27 -19.38
N GLY A 52 -19.25 -8.28 -18.51
CA GLY A 52 -18.84 -8.11 -17.12
C GLY A 52 -17.98 -9.26 -16.61
N HIS A 53 -17.63 -9.20 -15.33
CA HIS A 53 -16.70 -10.08 -14.64
C HIS A 53 -17.32 -10.63 -13.35
N GLY A 54 -16.69 -11.66 -12.77
CA GLY A 54 -17.07 -12.23 -11.47
C GLY A 54 -16.38 -11.52 -10.30
N TYR A 55 -16.57 -10.21 -10.13
CA TYR A 55 -15.88 -9.39 -9.12
C TYR A 55 -16.76 -9.08 -7.90
N ARG A 56 -17.73 -9.94 -7.60
CA ARG A 56 -18.52 -9.80 -6.37
C ARG A 56 -17.64 -10.10 -5.17
N LEU A 57 -17.68 -9.20 -4.18
CA LEU A 57 -17.10 -9.46 -2.88
C LEU A 57 -17.94 -10.51 -2.15
N SER A 58 -17.31 -11.50 -1.52
CA SER A 58 -18.07 -12.48 -0.75
C SER A 58 -18.60 -11.88 0.55
N GLU A 59 -19.68 -12.45 1.09
CA GLU A 59 -20.27 -12.01 2.36
C GLU A 59 -19.29 -12.07 3.53
N VAL A 60 -18.36 -13.04 3.53
CA VAL A 60 -17.31 -13.16 4.55
C VAL A 60 -16.34 -11.96 4.48
N HIS A 61 -15.84 -11.64 3.28
CA HIS A 61 -14.96 -10.47 3.09
C HIS A 61 -15.71 -9.16 3.42
N ALA A 62 -16.98 -9.05 3.03
CA ALA A 62 -17.82 -7.89 3.32
C ALA A 62 -18.07 -7.71 4.84
N ALA A 63 -18.29 -8.79 5.57
CA ALA A 63 -18.47 -8.76 7.02
C ALA A 63 -17.20 -8.27 7.74
N VAL A 64 -16.02 -8.77 7.35
CA VAL A 64 -14.73 -8.30 7.87
C VAL A 64 -14.54 -6.81 7.58
N GLY A 65 -14.74 -6.39 6.32
CA GLY A 65 -14.63 -4.99 5.91
C GLY A 65 -15.57 -4.07 6.68
N THR A 66 -16.82 -4.49 6.91
CA THR A 66 -17.82 -3.71 7.66
C THR A 66 -17.38 -3.45 9.10
N ILE A 67 -16.83 -4.46 9.78
CA ILE A 67 -16.31 -4.30 11.15
C ILE A 67 -15.09 -3.37 11.16
N GLN A 68 -14.21 -3.48 10.17
CA GLN A 68 -13.03 -2.63 10.04
C GLN A 68 -13.41 -1.16 9.77
N MET A 69 -14.43 -0.90 8.94
CA MET A 69 -14.97 0.45 8.71
C MET A 69 -15.48 1.11 9.99
N LYS A 70 -16.16 0.36 10.86
CA LYS A 70 -16.62 0.87 12.17
C LYS A 70 -15.47 1.31 13.08
N ARG A 71 -14.28 0.76 12.87
CA ARG A 71 -13.05 1.05 13.65
C ARG A 71 -12.07 1.96 12.91
N LEU A 72 -12.44 2.53 11.78
CA LEU A 72 -11.53 3.31 10.93
C LEU A 72 -10.82 4.42 11.71
N GLN A 73 -11.57 5.22 12.48
CA GLN A 73 -11.01 6.32 13.26
C GLN A 73 -10.00 5.85 14.33
N GLU A 74 -10.30 4.74 15.01
CA GLU A 74 -9.39 4.10 15.97
C GLU A 74 -8.09 3.65 15.27
N ILE A 75 -8.21 3.03 14.09
CA ILE A 75 -7.08 2.52 13.29
C ILE A 75 -6.20 3.68 12.82
N LEU A 76 -6.78 4.74 12.27
CA LEU A 76 -6.05 5.92 11.79
C LEU A 76 -5.27 6.58 12.93
N LYS A 77 -5.91 6.79 14.08
CA LYS A 77 -5.26 7.37 15.27
C LYS A 77 -4.09 6.53 15.77
N ARG A 78 -4.23 5.19 15.77
CA ARG A 78 -3.13 4.29 16.16
C ARG A 78 -1.98 4.33 15.18
N ARG A 79 -2.26 4.36 13.87
CA ARG A 79 -1.20 4.49 12.85
C ARG A 79 -0.47 5.82 12.95
N ASP A 80 -1.19 6.92 13.10
CA ASP A 80 -0.59 8.24 13.35
C ASP A 80 0.29 8.24 14.59
N THR A 81 -0.13 7.56 15.67
CA THR A 81 0.69 7.41 16.88
C THR A 81 2.01 6.67 16.60
N VAL A 82 1.95 5.54 15.91
CA VAL A 82 3.14 4.74 15.53
C VAL A 82 4.05 5.54 14.59
N ALA A 83 3.50 6.23 13.61
CA ALA A 83 4.24 7.06 12.67
C ALA A 83 4.98 8.19 13.39
N ARG A 84 4.34 8.88 14.34
CA ARG A 84 4.98 9.92 15.16
C ARG A 84 6.13 9.37 15.99
N TRP A 85 5.99 8.17 16.56
CA TRP A 85 7.08 7.53 17.30
C TRP A 85 8.28 7.24 16.41
N TYR A 86 8.06 6.70 15.21
CA TYR A 86 9.14 6.54 14.23
C TYR A 86 9.76 7.87 13.82
N THR A 87 8.95 8.87 13.45
CA THR A 87 9.45 10.21 13.05
C THR A 87 10.26 10.85 14.17
N GLN A 88 9.82 10.74 15.43
CA GLN A 88 10.57 11.24 16.58
C GLN A 88 11.90 10.50 16.75
N ARG A 89 11.90 9.18 16.55
CA ARG A 89 13.08 8.34 16.76
C ARG A 89 14.12 8.46 15.64
N LEU A 90 13.67 8.67 14.41
CA LEU A 90 14.51 8.63 13.20
C LEU A 90 14.79 10.01 12.60
N GLY A 91 13.97 11.03 12.86
CA GLY A 91 14.04 12.34 12.20
C GLY A 91 15.31 13.15 12.48
N GLY A 92 16.13 12.75 13.46
CA GLY A 92 17.43 13.36 13.75
C GLY A 92 18.63 12.69 13.08
N ILE A 93 18.42 11.60 12.34
CA ILE A 93 19.50 10.83 11.71
C ILE A 93 19.76 11.43 10.32
N ALA A 94 20.97 11.95 10.09
CA ALA A 94 21.32 12.70 8.89
C ALA A 94 21.06 11.93 7.57
N ASP A 95 21.17 10.61 7.61
CA ASP A 95 21.03 9.75 6.44
C ASP A 95 19.65 9.16 6.22
N ILE A 96 18.69 9.52 7.07
CA ILE A 96 17.32 9.04 6.99
C ILE A 96 16.38 10.21 6.76
N MET A 97 15.65 10.16 5.66
CA MET A 97 14.55 11.05 5.35
C MET A 97 13.24 10.34 5.70
N CYS A 98 12.56 10.81 6.74
CA CYS A 98 11.23 10.33 7.12
C CYS A 98 10.14 10.90 6.18
N PRO A 99 8.96 10.26 6.08
CA PRO A 99 7.82 10.82 5.36
C PRO A 99 7.44 12.22 5.88
N THR A 100 7.23 13.15 4.96
CA THR A 100 6.75 14.51 5.25
C THR A 100 5.26 14.59 4.93
N ILE A 101 4.50 15.28 5.79
CA ILE A 101 3.08 15.53 5.56
C ILE A 101 2.92 17.01 5.17
N GLU A 102 2.30 17.24 4.01
CA GLU A 102 1.98 18.58 3.53
C GLU A 102 0.88 19.25 4.37
N THR A 103 0.89 20.57 4.41
CA THR A 103 -0.12 21.33 5.18
C THR A 103 -1.52 21.06 4.64
N GLY A 104 -2.44 20.69 5.53
CA GLY A 104 -3.83 20.37 5.18
C GLY A 104 -4.05 18.93 4.70
N VAL A 105 -3.02 18.08 4.68
CA VAL A 105 -3.15 16.65 4.35
C VAL A 105 -3.28 15.82 5.63
N GLU A 106 -4.30 14.97 5.69
CA GLU A 106 -4.40 13.91 6.69
C GLU A 106 -3.88 12.60 6.09
N MET A 107 -2.75 12.11 6.60
CA MET A 107 -2.12 10.89 6.10
C MET A 107 -2.72 9.65 6.77
N SER A 108 -3.16 8.69 5.94
CA SER A 108 -3.77 7.44 6.44
C SER A 108 -2.77 6.39 6.95
N TRP A 109 -1.48 6.63 6.67
CA TRP A 109 -0.34 5.80 7.06
C TRP A 109 -0.56 4.32 6.71
N ASP A 110 -0.57 4.01 5.41
CA ASP A 110 -0.62 2.63 4.93
C ASP A 110 0.69 1.87 5.21
N GLY A 111 1.82 2.58 5.23
CA GLY A 111 3.12 2.12 5.73
C GLY A 111 3.99 3.27 6.24
N PHE A 112 5.18 2.93 6.75
CA PHE A 112 6.21 3.90 7.10
C PHE A 112 7.48 3.61 6.31
N VAL A 113 7.73 4.44 5.30
CA VAL A 113 8.81 4.26 4.33
C VAL A 113 9.82 5.37 4.52
N VAL A 114 11.04 4.99 4.87
CA VAL A 114 12.16 5.93 4.94
C VAL A 114 12.91 5.96 3.62
N ARG A 115 13.52 7.10 3.31
CA ARG A 115 14.44 7.23 2.18
C ARG A 115 15.85 7.50 2.70
N LEU A 116 16.82 6.73 2.24
CA LEU A 116 18.24 6.95 2.55
C LEU A 116 18.77 8.16 1.78
N SER A 117 19.79 8.85 2.31
CA SER A 117 20.45 9.98 1.64
C SER A 117 21.08 9.57 0.29
N ASP A 118 21.41 10.56 -0.54
CA ASP A 118 21.89 10.32 -1.91
C ASP A 118 23.27 9.61 -1.99
N ARG A 119 23.97 9.45 -0.87
CA ARG A 119 25.23 8.69 -0.82
C ARG A 119 25.03 7.17 -0.85
N TYR A 120 23.82 6.70 -0.57
CA TYR A 120 23.50 5.26 -0.56
C TYR A 120 23.10 4.80 -1.95
N THR A 121 23.69 3.72 -2.40
CA THR A 121 23.32 3.02 -3.63
C THR A 121 22.19 2.02 -3.37
N ARG A 122 21.67 1.41 -4.45
CA ARG A 122 20.75 0.27 -4.36
C ARG A 122 21.37 -0.89 -3.57
N ASP A 123 22.63 -1.20 -3.82
CA ASP A 123 23.28 -2.36 -3.20
C ASP A 123 23.47 -2.14 -1.69
N ASP A 124 23.75 -0.90 -1.27
CA ASP A 124 23.79 -0.53 0.14
C ASP A 124 22.42 -0.70 0.81
N ARG A 125 21.37 -0.20 0.14
CA ARG A 125 19.98 -0.34 0.62
C ARG A 125 19.62 -1.82 0.78
N ASP A 126 19.93 -2.65 -0.22
CA ASP A 126 19.65 -4.07 -0.22
C ASP A 126 20.46 -4.82 0.87
N GLU A 127 21.71 -4.44 1.14
CA GLU A 127 22.49 -4.97 2.28
C GLU A 127 21.91 -4.54 3.63
N ILE A 128 21.45 -3.29 3.77
CA ILE A 128 20.79 -2.81 5.00
C ILE A 128 19.53 -3.62 5.27
N ILE A 129 18.70 -3.88 4.26
CA ILE A 129 17.50 -4.73 4.38
C ILE A 129 17.89 -6.14 4.81
N ARG A 130 18.88 -6.76 4.15
CA ARG A 130 19.40 -8.08 4.55
C ARG A 130 19.93 -8.08 5.99
N GLY A 131 20.54 -6.98 6.41
CA GLY A 131 20.94 -6.73 7.79
C GLY A 131 19.79 -6.74 8.78
N LEU A 132 18.70 -6.02 8.47
CA LEU A 132 17.48 -6.02 9.28
C LEU A 132 16.86 -7.42 9.36
N HIS A 133 16.86 -8.18 8.25
CA HIS A 133 16.36 -9.56 8.24
C HIS A 133 17.16 -10.50 9.15
N ARG A 134 18.49 -10.35 9.22
CA ARG A 134 19.34 -11.11 10.16
C ARG A 134 18.98 -10.87 11.63
N HIS A 135 18.28 -9.77 11.92
CA HIS A 135 17.74 -9.42 13.23
C HIS A 135 16.22 -9.63 13.34
N GLU A 136 15.63 -10.44 12.44
CA GLU A 136 14.20 -10.78 12.41
C GLU A 136 13.27 -9.58 12.22
N ILE A 137 13.77 -8.49 11.63
CA ILE A 137 12.99 -7.28 11.33
C ILE A 137 12.52 -7.35 9.87
N GLY A 138 11.21 -7.47 9.66
CA GLY A 138 10.58 -7.54 8.34
C GLY A 138 10.54 -6.19 7.61
N ALA A 139 11.68 -5.78 7.05
CA ALA A 139 11.80 -4.62 6.16
C ALA A 139 11.79 -5.02 4.68
N ALA A 140 11.44 -4.09 3.79
CA ALA A 140 11.44 -4.33 2.34
C ALA A 140 11.78 -3.05 1.57
N ASP A 141 12.06 -3.19 0.29
CA ASP A 141 12.08 -2.10 -0.68
C ASP A 141 10.65 -1.59 -1.00
N TYR A 142 10.51 -0.37 -1.53
CA TYR A 142 9.18 0.23 -1.73
C TYR A 142 9.14 1.43 -2.70
N PHE A 143 8.48 1.38 -3.85
CA PHE A 143 8.56 0.29 -4.83
C PHE A 143 9.47 0.76 -5.98
N GLN A 144 9.92 -0.18 -6.81
CA GLN A 144 10.61 0.09 -8.06
C GLN A 144 9.79 1.02 -8.96
N SER A 145 10.50 1.88 -9.68
CA SER A 145 9.91 2.68 -10.74
C SER A 145 9.33 1.77 -11.84
N ILE A 146 8.07 2.00 -12.23
CA ILE A 146 7.35 1.13 -13.20
C ILE A 146 8.13 0.96 -14.52
N PRO A 147 8.68 2.01 -15.16
CA PRO A 147 9.48 1.85 -16.38
C PRO A 147 10.70 0.93 -16.24
N SER A 148 11.28 0.82 -15.03
CA SER A 148 12.44 -0.04 -14.77
C SER A 148 12.10 -1.52 -14.60
N LEU A 149 10.81 -1.87 -14.51
CA LEU A 149 10.39 -3.26 -14.34
C LEU A 149 10.51 -4.01 -15.67
N PRO A 150 11.06 -5.25 -15.70
CA PRO A 150 11.31 -5.99 -16.94
C PRO A 150 10.08 -6.14 -17.84
N LEU A 151 8.89 -6.33 -17.25
CA LEU A 151 7.63 -6.46 -17.99
C LEU A 151 7.24 -5.20 -18.75
N PHE A 152 7.68 -4.03 -18.29
CA PHE A 152 7.31 -2.73 -18.83
C PHE A 152 8.37 -2.15 -19.79
N SER A 153 9.49 -2.85 -19.97
CA SER A 153 10.58 -2.46 -20.90
C SER A 153 10.16 -2.35 -22.37
N THR A 154 9.03 -2.95 -22.76
CA THR A 154 8.46 -2.82 -24.11
C THR A 154 7.53 -1.61 -24.27
N TYR A 155 7.11 -1.00 -23.17
CA TYR A 155 6.22 0.17 -23.12
C TYR A 155 6.96 1.48 -22.85
N SER A 156 8.23 1.38 -22.44
CA SER A 156 9.12 2.50 -22.16
C SER A 156 10.37 2.36 -23.03
N SER A 157 10.77 3.45 -23.71
CA SER A 157 11.92 3.41 -24.62
C SER A 157 13.24 3.76 -23.92
N ASP A 158 13.15 4.34 -22.72
CA ASP A 158 14.28 4.80 -21.93
C ASP A 158 13.99 4.57 -20.43
N GLU A 159 14.85 3.80 -19.76
CA GLU A 159 14.78 3.58 -18.32
C GLU A 159 14.79 4.90 -17.54
N ASN A 160 15.34 5.98 -18.11
CA ASN A 160 15.38 7.32 -17.52
C ASN A 160 14.13 8.18 -17.77
N GLU A 161 13.03 7.63 -18.31
CA GLU A 161 11.77 8.38 -18.46
C GLU A 161 11.25 8.95 -17.13
N CYS A 162 11.56 8.30 -16.00
CA CYS A 162 11.18 8.73 -14.66
C CYS A 162 12.40 8.82 -13.71
N PRO A 163 13.30 9.80 -13.90
CA PRO A 163 14.61 9.80 -13.23
C PRO A 163 14.49 10.01 -11.72
N VAL A 164 13.52 10.80 -11.26
CA VAL A 164 13.25 11.01 -9.83
C VAL A 164 12.70 9.74 -9.18
N ALA A 165 11.75 9.06 -9.82
CA ALA A 165 11.19 7.80 -9.30
C ALA A 165 12.27 6.71 -9.21
N ASN A 166 13.12 6.60 -10.24
CA ASN A 166 14.25 5.69 -10.24
C ASN A 166 15.19 5.96 -9.05
N SER A 167 15.64 7.20 -8.88
CA SER A 167 16.55 7.58 -7.79
C SER A 167 15.96 7.32 -6.40
N ILE A 168 14.66 7.59 -6.22
CA ILE A 168 13.97 7.34 -4.94
C ILE A 168 13.86 5.84 -4.67
N SER A 169 13.41 5.05 -5.66
CA SER A 169 13.15 3.62 -5.49
C SER A 169 14.38 2.78 -5.09
N GLN A 170 15.57 3.25 -5.47
CA GLN A 170 16.84 2.62 -5.11
C GLN A 170 17.20 2.80 -3.64
N ARG A 171 16.58 3.74 -2.93
CA ARG A 171 16.98 4.17 -1.58
C ARG A 171 15.85 4.14 -0.55
N THR A 172 14.67 3.67 -0.92
CA THR A 172 13.53 3.54 0.00
C THR A 172 13.56 2.22 0.74
N ILE A 173 13.21 2.26 2.03
CA ILE A 173 13.02 1.08 2.89
C ILE A 173 11.67 1.22 3.60
N ALA A 174 10.75 0.29 3.34
CA ALA A 174 9.57 0.09 4.14
C ALA A 174 9.96 -0.60 5.46
N LEU A 175 9.69 0.06 6.58
CA LEU A 175 9.89 -0.49 7.91
C LEU A 175 8.62 -1.22 8.38
N PRO A 176 8.74 -2.18 9.33
CA PRO A 176 7.56 -2.78 9.95
C PRO A 176 6.62 -1.70 10.50
N PHE A 177 5.35 -1.79 10.10
CA PHE A 177 4.36 -0.78 10.46
C PHE A 177 2.97 -1.41 10.65
N TYR A 178 2.50 -1.44 11.90
CA TYR A 178 1.16 -1.95 12.23
C TYR A 178 0.62 -1.30 13.52
N THR A 179 -0.71 -1.33 13.70
CA THR A 179 -1.40 -0.53 14.73
C THR A 179 -1.10 -0.90 16.18
N SER A 180 -0.55 -2.09 16.42
CA SER A 180 -0.24 -2.60 17.77
C SER A 180 1.26 -2.54 18.09
N MET A 181 2.06 -1.89 17.25
CA MET A 181 3.48 -1.69 17.55
C MET A 181 3.65 -0.91 18.85
N THR A 182 4.61 -1.35 19.63
CA THR A 182 5.04 -0.74 20.88
C THR A 182 6.23 0.18 20.62
N LYS A 183 6.44 1.16 21.52
CA LYS A 183 7.65 2.00 21.47
C LYS A 183 8.93 1.18 21.50
N ARG A 184 8.95 0.08 22.28
CA ARG A 184 10.09 -0.84 22.36
C ARG A 184 10.40 -1.48 21.01
N GLU A 185 9.39 -1.94 20.27
CA GLU A 185 9.60 -2.50 18.93
C GLU A 185 10.14 -1.44 17.96
N ILE A 186 9.60 -0.22 18.01
CA ILE A 186 10.11 0.91 17.20
C ILE A 186 11.56 1.23 17.54
N ASP A 187 11.93 1.22 18.82
CA ASP A 187 13.31 1.44 19.26
C ASP A 187 14.24 0.34 18.73
N ILE A 188 13.83 -0.93 18.79
CA ILE A 188 14.61 -2.06 18.25
C ILE A 188 14.82 -1.91 16.74
N VAL A 189 13.75 -1.61 15.99
CA VAL A 189 13.83 -1.40 14.53
C VAL A 189 14.76 -0.24 14.22
N SER A 190 14.59 0.90 14.91
CA SER A 190 15.37 2.12 14.66
C SER A 190 16.85 1.94 15.01
N GLN A 191 17.16 1.34 16.16
CA GLN A 191 18.54 1.07 16.58
C GLN A 191 19.24 0.10 15.62
N THR A 192 18.52 -0.92 15.14
CA THR A 192 19.10 -1.88 14.21
C THR A 192 19.33 -1.24 12.84
N LEU A 193 18.42 -0.39 12.38
CA LEU A 193 18.60 0.40 11.15
C LEU A 193 19.85 1.29 11.26
N GLU A 194 20.02 2.03 12.35
CA GLU A 194 21.22 2.85 12.60
C GLU A 194 22.52 2.03 12.60
N LEU A 195 22.49 0.85 13.24
CA LEU A 195 23.63 -0.06 13.25
C LEU A 195 23.99 -0.52 11.83
N MET A 196 22.99 -0.84 11.01
CA MET A 196 23.22 -1.26 9.62
C MET A 196 23.74 -0.12 8.74
N LEU A 197 23.26 1.11 8.95
CA LEU A 197 23.78 2.30 8.26
C LEU A 197 25.25 2.54 8.56
N THR A 198 25.67 2.30 9.81
CA THR A 198 27.06 2.46 10.25
C THR A 198 27.98 1.37 9.70
N ARG A 199 27.50 0.14 9.52
CA ARG A 199 28.32 -0.96 8.99
C ARG A 199 28.54 -0.88 7.48
N GLY A 200 27.55 -0.38 6.73
CA GLY A 200 27.68 -0.16 5.28
C GLY A 200 28.84 0.78 4.93
N THR A 201 29.04 1.83 5.74
CA THR A 201 30.10 2.83 5.50
C THR A 201 31.53 2.31 5.71
N PHE A 202 31.74 1.16 6.37
CA PHE A 202 33.08 0.59 6.60
C PHE A 202 33.52 -0.44 5.54
N SER A 203 32.62 -0.83 4.63
CA SER A 203 32.96 -1.76 3.53
C SER A 203 33.75 -1.10 2.40
N GLU A 204 33.89 0.24 2.41
CA GLU A 204 34.55 1.04 1.37
C GLU A 204 35.90 1.64 1.82
N GLY A 205 36.45 1.20 2.95
CA GLY A 205 37.73 1.67 3.53
C GLY A 205 38.89 0.70 3.36
#